data_AF-A0A535QH57-F1
#
_entry.id   AF-A0A535QH57-F1
#
_cell.length_a   1.000
_cell.length_b   1.000
_cell.length_c   1.000
_cell.angle_alpha   90.00
_cell.angle_beta   90.00
_cell.angle_gamma   90.00
#
_symmetry.space_group_name_H-M   'P 1'
#
loop_
_entity.id
_entity.type
_entity.pdbx_description
1 polymer ?
#
loop_
_entity_poly.entity_id
_entity_poly.type
_entity_poly.pdbx_seq_one_letter_code
_entity_poly.pdbx_strand_id
1 'polypeptide(L)'
;QYGSCIICALDHGMTSPNFLDGLYDTRKRTREAIAGGANVFMLGRGISRQVVDEFTPATSLALMLSASAAGRPQGSMVTPIGSVDEALRLGADAVVVYVALAGENESEMIQYASQIGEASRPMGRTIYCAMRACAPSWGPISSKSTGAATSPRLRKSCVPPTCR
;
A
#
# COMPACT_ATOMS: atom_id res chain seq x y z
N GLN A 1 8.76 -12.48 22.20
CA GLN A 1 7.44 -12.85 21.66
C GLN A 1 7.44 -12.42 20.19
N TYR A 2 7.26 -13.33 19.24
CA TYR A 2 6.95 -12.92 17.87
C TYR A 2 5.42 -12.75 17.80
N GLY A 3 4.84 -11.64 17.35
CA GLY A 3 5.40 -10.46 16.67
C GLY A 3 4.42 -9.95 15.62
N SER A 4 3.12 -10.09 15.88
CA SER A 4 2.04 -9.85 14.91
C SER A 4 2.02 -8.38 14.50
N CYS A 5 1.99 -8.11 13.20
CA CYS A 5 1.77 -6.77 12.67
C CYS A 5 0.29 -6.58 12.40
N ILE A 6 -0.35 -5.68 13.16
CA ILE A 6 -1.70 -5.19 12.91
C ILE A 6 -1.52 -3.86 12.17
N ILE A 7 -1.64 -3.93 10.85
CA ILE A 7 -1.37 -2.81 9.95
C ILE A 7 -2.65 -2.00 9.75
N CYS A 8 -2.59 -0.70 10.05
CA CYS A 8 -3.63 0.27 9.69
C CYS A 8 -3.16 1.10 8.50
N ALA A 9 -3.88 1.00 7.38
CA ALA A 9 -3.62 1.77 6.18
C ALA A 9 -4.44 3.08 6.22
N LEU A 10 -3.76 4.22 6.20
CA LEU A 10 -4.39 5.56 6.14
C LEU A 10 -3.78 6.41 5.01
N ASP A 11 -3.33 5.78 3.93
CA ASP A 11 -2.68 6.39 2.77
C ASP A 11 -3.65 6.82 1.66
N HIS A 12 -4.97 6.66 1.88
CA HIS A 12 -6.01 6.86 0.87
C HIS A 12 -5.99 8.22 0.16
N GLY A 13 -5.49 9.28 0.81
CA GLY A 13 -5.33 10.60 0.17
C GLY A 13 -4.37 10.61 -1.03
N MET A 14 -3.55 9.58 -1.19
CA MET A 14 -2.60 9.42 -2.30
C MET A 14 -2.96 8.27 -3.25
N THR A 15 -3.82 7.33 -2.83
CA THR A 15 -4.13 6.10 -3.58
C THR A 15 -5.56 6.06 -4.11
N SER A 16 -6.44 6.94 -3.64
CA SER A 16 -7.83 7.08 -4.08
C SER A 16 -8.09 8.46 -4.71
N PRO A 17 -8.84 8.54 -5.83
CA PRO A 17 -9.27 9.82 -6.40
C PRO A 17 -10.32 10.53 -5.52
N ASN A 18 -11.02 9.79 -4.65
CA ASN A 18 -12.03 10.33 -3.75
C ASN A 18 -11.55 10.24 -2.31
N PHE A 19 -11.75 11.33 -1.57
CA PHE A 19 -11.56 11.32 -0.13
C PHE A 19 -12.64 10.44 0.53
N LEU A 20 -12.23 9.57 1.45
CA LEU A 20 -13.16 8.70 2.16
C LEU A 20 -13.82 9.45 3.31
N ASP A 21 -15.14 9.40 3.38
CA ASP A 21 -15.91 9.96 4.48
C ASP A 21 -15.42 9.41 5.83
N GLY A 22 -15.16 10.31 6.78
CA GLY A 22 -14.68 9.96 8.12
C GLY A 22 -13.16 9.88 8.26
N LEU A 23 -12.38 10.07 7.19
CA LEU A 23 -10.92 10.12 7.25
C LEU A 23 -10.36 11.55 7.42
N TYR A 24 -11.22 12.57 7.59
CA TYR A 24 -10.84 13.99 7.68
C TYR A 24 -9.92 14.29 8.86
N ASP A 25 -10.12 13.58 9.98
CA ASP A 25 -9.31 13.70 11.18
C ASP A 25 -8.42 12.46 11.32
N THR A 26 -7.35 12.43 10.51
CA THR A 26 -6.35 11.36 10.52
C THR A 26 -5.73 11.15 11.90
N ARG A 27 -5.52 12.22 12.68
CA ARG A 27 -4.97 12.12 14.03
C ARG A 27 -5.89 11.34 14.97
N LYS A 28 -7.19 11.66 14.98
CA LYS A 28 -8.19 10.90 15.76
C LYS A 28 -8.24 9.44 15.32
N ARG A 29 -8.26 9.18 14.00
CA ARG A 29 -8.27 7.82 13.45
C ARG A 29 -7.03 7.02 13.85
N THR A 30 -5.85 7.64 13.86
CA THR A 30 -4.61 7.02 14.34
C THR A 30 -4.73 6.61 15.80
N ARG A 31 -5.21 7.49 16.69
CA ARG A 31 -5.41 7.15 18.12
C ARG A 31 -6.37 6.00 18.31
N GLU A 32 -7.51 6.02 17.62
CA GLU A 32 -8.50 4.95 17.67
C GLU A 32 -7.91 3.61 17.19
N ALA A 33 -7.12 3.63 16.13
CA ALA A 33 -6.45 2.44 15.62
C ALA A 33 -5.39 1.90 16.61
N ILE A 34 -4.58 2.77 17.23
CA ILE A 34 -3.63 2.38 18.28
C ILE A 34 -4.37 1.74 19.46
N ALA A 35 -5.46 2.36 19.93
CA ALA A 35 -6.28 1.83 21.01
C ALA A 35 -6.92 0.48 20.64
N GLY A 36 -7.23 0.27 19.36
CA GLY A 36 -7.69 -1.01 18.81
C GLY A 36 -6.58 -2.06 18.59
N GLY A 37 -5.32 -1.74 18.89
CA GLY A 37 -4.18 -2.66 18.81
C GLY A 37 -3.36 -2.57 17.53
N ALA A 38 -3.61 -1.59 16.65
CA ALA A 38 -2.75 -1.37 15.49
C ALA A 38 -1.35 -0.93 15.92
N ASN A 39 -0.33 -1.57 15.36
CA ASN A 39 1.07 -1.33 15.69
C ASN A 39 1.94 -0.99 14.47
N VAL A 40 1.38 -1.00 13.27
CA VAL A 40 2.07 -0.53 12.05
C VAL A 40 1.11 0.38 11.29
N PHE A 41 1.59 1.55 10.89
CA PHE A 41 0.81 2.51 10.12
C PHE A 41 1.39 2.70 8.74
N MET A 42 0.61 2.38 7.72
CA MET A 42 0.97 2.62 6.32
C MET A 42 0.45 4.00 5.90
N LEU A 43 1.37 4.95 5.73
CA LEU A 43 1.04 6.37 5.55
C LEU A 43 1.82 7.00 4.40
N GLY A 44 1.20 7.97 3.72
CA GLY A 44 1.91 8.88 2.82
C GLY A 44 2.64 9.98 3.58
N ARG A 45 3.61 10.63 2.91
CA ARG A 45 4.47 11.71 3.46
C ARG A 45 3.73 12.81 4.20
N GLY A 46 2.58 13.25 3.67
CA GLY A 46 1.80 14.33 4.28
C GLY A 46 1.15 13.91 5.59
N ILE A 47 0.54 12.72 5.60
CA ILE A 47 -0.20 12.21 6.76
C ILE A 47 0.76 11.78 7.87
N SER A 48 1.90 11.17 7.53
CA SER A 48 2.89 10.76 8.54
C SER A 48 3.33 11.92 9.42
N ARG A 49 3.62 13.08 8.84
CA ARG A 49 3.98 14.30 9.59
C ARG A 49 2.87 14.80 10.52
N GLN A 50 1.60 14.54 10.21
CA GLN A 50 0.48 15.00 11.00
C GLN A 50 0.19 14.11 12.22
N VAL A 51 0.58 12.83 12.16
CA VAL A 51 0.16 11.82 13.14
C VAL A 51 1.32 11.14 13.86
N VAL A 52 2.58 11.37 13.47
CA VAL A 52 3.75 10.74 14.10
C VAL A 52 3.87 11.07 15.59
N ASP A 53 3.38 12.23 16.04
CA ASP A 53 3.37 12.59 17.47
C ASP A 53 2.45 11.70 18.32
N GLU A 54 1.53 10.96 17.68
CA GLU A 54 0.66 9.99 18.35
C GLU A 54 1.34 8.62 18.54
N PHE A 55 2.50 8.42 17.93
CA PHE A 55 3.18 7.14 17.93
C PHE A 55 3.83 6.90 19.29
N THR A 56 3.87 5.63 19.67
CA THR A 56 4.57 5.15 20.85
C THR A 56 5.77 4.31 20.42
N PRO A 57 6.69 3.94 21.33
CA PRO A 57 7.75 2.99 21.01
C PRO A 57 7.25 1.61 20.53
N ALA A 58 5.96 1.31 20.72
CA ALA A 58 5.32 0.08 20.25
C ALA A 58 4.66 0.21 18.87
N THR A 59 4.74 1.37 18.21
CA THR A 59 4.16 1.61 16.89
C THR A 59 5.23 1.92 15.84
N SER A 60 5.05 1.38 14.63
CA SER A 60 5.96 1.56 13.51
C SER A 60 5.35 2.33 12.34
N LEU A 61 6.18 3.09 11.64
CA LEU A 61 5.84 3.79 10.41
C LEU A 61 6.27 2.99 9.17
N ALA A 62 5.31 2.64 8.32
CA ALA A 62 5.54 2.11 6.99
C ALA A 62 5.24 3.20 5.95
N LEU A 63 6.28 3.83 5.38
CA LEU A 63 6.11 4.97 4.48
C LEU A 63 5.77 4.51 3.06
N MET A 64 4.65 5.00 2.52
CA MET A 64 4.25 4.73 1.15
C MET A 64 5.04 5.58 0.15
N LEU A 65 5.71 4.91 -0.79
CA LEU A 65 6.58 5.52 -1.82
C LEU A 65 5.94 5.57 -3.22
N SER A 66 4.69 5.12 -3.36
CA SER A 66 3.94 5.15 -4.63
C SER A 66 2.54 5.74 -4.43
N ALA A 67 2.01 6.42 -5.45
CA ALA A 67 0.65 6.97 -5.46
C ALA A 67 -0.11 6.61 -6.73
N SER A 68 -1.43 6.78 -6.71
CA SER A 68 -2.29 6.60 -7.88
C SER A 68 -2.47 7.93 -8.61
N ALA A 69 -1.91 8.05 -9.81
CA ALA A 69 -2.12 9.16 -10.72
C ALA A 69 -3.42 8.93 -11.52
N ALA A 70 -4.55 9.35 -10.95
CA ALA A 70 -5.89 9.09 -11.49
C ALA A 70 -6.46 10.19 -12.43
N GLY A 71 -5.70 11.24 -12.72
CA GLY A 71 -6.15 12.38 -13.55
C GLY A 71 -6.09 12.14 -15.07
N ARG A 72 -5.72 10.94 -15.53
CA ARG A 72 -5.52 10.63 -16.95
C ARG A 72 -6.81 10.12 -17.60
N PRO A 73 -7.09 10.46 -18.86
CA PRO A 73 -8.21 9.87 -19.61
C PRO A 73 -8.15 8.34 -19.73
N GLN A 74 -6.95 7.77 -19.74
CA GLN A 74 -6.69 6.33 -19.88
C GLN A 74 -6.84 5.56 -18.54
N GLY A 75 -7.21 6.25 -17.46
CA GLY A 75 -7.32 5.66 -16.13
C GLY A 75 -6.05 5.81 -15.30
N SER A 76 -6.13 5.32 -14.05
CA SER A 76 -5.09 5.54 -13.05
C SER A 76 -3.81 4.76 -13.34
N MET A 77 -2.66 5.43 -13.23
CA MET A 77 -1.36 4.76 -13.17
C MET A 77 -0.76 4.88 -11.79
N VAL A 78 -0.12 3.81 -11.32
CA VAL A 78 0.68 3.91 -10.09
C VAL A 78 2.02 4.54 -10.44
N THR A 79 2.44 5.52 -9.65
CA THR A 79 3.66 6.30 -9.89
C THR A 79 4.51 6.42 -8.62
N PRO A 80 5.85 6.37 -8.71
CA PRO A 80 6.74 6.69 -7.60
C PRO A 80 6.56 8.13 -7.10
N ILE A 81 6.55 8.33 -5.78
CA ILE A 81 6.44 9.64 -5.12
C ILE A 81 7.48 9.86 -4.01
N GLY A 82 8.40 8.92 -3.83
CA GLY A 82 9.42 8.99 -2.77
C GLY A 82 10.55 7.98 -2.96
N SER A 83 11.53 8.06 -2.07
CA SER A 83 12.70 7.18 -2.05
C SER A 83 12.94 6.59 -0.67
N VAL A 84 13.76 5.54 -0.61
CA VAL A 84 14.19 4.93 0.66
C VAL A 84 14.97 5.92 1.52
N ASP A 85 15.85 6.74 0.93
CA ASP A 85 16.60 7.77 1.66
C ASP A 85 15.68 8.79 2.34
N GLU A 86 14.57 9.14 1.71
CA GLU A 86 13.58 9.98 2.34
C GLU A 86 12.88 9.27 3.51
N ALA A 87 12.53 8.00 3.34
CA ALA A 87 11.93 7.21 4.39
C ALA A 87 12.83 7.13 5.64
N LEU A 88 14.13 6.89 5.42
CA LEU A 88 15.15 6.92 6.46
C LEU A 88 15.22 8.26 7.18
N ARG A 89 15.24 9.38 6.44
CA ARG A 89 15.24 10.74 7.04
C ARG A 89 13.99 11.03 7.86
N LEU A 90 12.85 10.45 7.49
CA LEU A 90 11.59 10.58 8.21
C LEU A 90 11.45 9.60 9.38
N GLY A 91 12.47 8.76 9.63
CA GLY A 91 12.45 7.78 10.71
C GLY A 91 11.46 6.64 10.47
N ALA A 92 11.15 6.31 9.20
CA ALA A 92 10.30 5.19 8.89
C ALA A 92 10.99 3.85 9.21
N ASP A 93 10.23 2.91 9.77
CA ASP A 93 10.70 1.54 10.07
C ASP A 93 10.63 0.63 8.84
N ALA A 94 9.79 0.98 7.87
CA ALA A 94 9.60 0.25 6.64
C ALA A 94 9.18 1.19 5.50
N VAL A 95 9.36 0.72 4.27
CA VAL A 95 8.80 1.36 3.06
C VAL A 95 7.78 0.43 2.42
N VAL A 96 6.81 1.03 1.72
CA VAL A 96 5.77 0.34 0.97
C VAL A 96 5.68 0.89 -0.45
N VAL A 97 5.60 -0.01 -1.42
CA VAL A 97 5.28 0.29 -2.81
C VAL A 97 4.12 -0.55 -3.28
N TYR A 98 3.20 0.08 -3.98
CA TYR A 98 2.10 -0.57 -4.70
C TYR A 98 2.60 -1.04 -6.05
N VAL A 99 2.31 -2.27 -6.47
CA VAL A 99 2.67 -2.82 -7.78
C VAL A 99 1.39 -3.18 -8.53
N ALA A 100 1.05 -2.38 -9.54
CA ALA A 100 -0.09 -2.65 -10.41
C ALA A 100 0.33 -3.65 -11.50
N LEU A 101 -0.04 -4.91 -11.32
CA LEU A 101 0.15 -5.96 -12.33
C LEU A 101 -0.95 -5.87 -13.38
N ALA A 102 -0.64 -6.29 -14.61
CA ALA A 102 -1.47 -6.17 -15.80
C ALA A 102 -1.88 -4.73 -16.16
N GLY A 103 -1.17 -3.73 -15.63
CA GLY A 103 -1.32 -2.33 -16.03
C GLY A 103 -0.41 -1.93 -17.19
N GLU A 104 -0.64 -0.75 -17.78
CA GLU A 104 0.19 -0.21 -18.87
C GLU A 104 1.68 -0.12 -18.53
N ASN A 105 2.01 0.03 -17.23
CA ASN A 105 3.37 0.18 -16.72
C ASN A 105 3.84 -0.97 -15.80
N GLU A 106 3.34 -2.20 -16.03
CA GLU A 106 3.70 -3.35 -15.18
C GLU A 106 5.22 -3.55 -15.08
N SER A 107 5.92 -3.52 -16.21
CA SER A 107 7.38 -3.74 -16.25
C SER A 107 8.13 -2.70 -15.42
N GLU A 108 7.77 -1.43 -15.54
CA GLU A 108 8.37 -0.33 -14.77
C GLU A 108 8.08 -0.49 -13.28
N MET A 109 6.88 -0.93 -12.90
CA MET A 109 6.52 -1.14 -11.49
C MET A 109 7.27 -2.30 -10.86
N ILE A 110 7.50 -3.39 -11.60
CA ILE A 110 8.33 -4.51 -11.15
C ILE A 110 9.79 -4.07 -10.98
N GLN A 111 10.33 -3.32 -11.95
CA GLN A 111 11.69 -2.77 -11.85
C GLN A 111 11.82 -1.83 -10.65
N TYR A 112 10.85 -0.95 -10.43
CA TYR A 112 10.82 -0.05 -9.29
C TYR A 112 10.78 -0.82 -7.96
N ALA A 113 9.95 -1.86 -7.85
CA ALA A 113 9.92 -2.72 -6.67
C ALA A 113 11.29 -3.38 -6.41
N SER A 114 11.96 -3.87 -7.45
CA SER A 114 13.32 -4.43 -7.32
C SER A 114 14.32 -3.38 -6.82
N GLN A 115 14.30 -2.16 -7.37
CA GLN A 115 15.18 -1.07 -6.95
C GLN A 115 14.97 -0.68 -5.48
N ILE A 116 13.71 -0.59 -5.05
CA ILE A 116 13.37 -0.30 -3.64
C ILE A 116 13.82 -1.44 -2.72
N GLY A 117 13.73 -2.69 -3.17
CA GLY A 117 14.26 -3.85 -2.46
C GLY A 117 15.74 -3.76 -2.16
N GLU A 118 16.52 -3.41 -3.18
CA GLU A 118 17.96 -3.22 -3.03
C GLU A 118 18.28 -2.03 -2.12
N ALA A 119 17.61 -0.89 -2.35
CA ALA A 119 17.84 0.34 -1.60
C ALA A 119 17.44 0.23 -0.12
N SER A 120 16.47 -0.62 0.23
CA SER A 120 15.94 -0.79 1.60
C SER A 120 16.78 -1.69 2.50
N ARG A 121 17.85 -2.31 1.98
CA ARG A 121 18.79 -3.13 2.77
C ARG A 121 19.28 -2.46 4.08
N PRO A 122 19.62 -1.16 4.11
CA PRO A 122 20.06 -0.50 5.34
C PRO A 122 18.98 -0.39 6.42
N MET A 123 17.69 -0.41 6.05
CA MET A 123 16.56 -0.36 7.01
C MET A 123 16.37 -1.70 7.73
N GLY A 124 16.90 -2.80 7.17
CA GLY A 124 16.72 -4.16 7.70
C GLY A 124 15.29 -4.71 7.58
N ARG A 125 14.31 -3.91 7.12
CA ARG A 125 12.90 -4.28 6.97
C ARG A 125 12.28 -3.57 5.76
N THR A 126 11.68 -4.36 4.86
CA THR A 126 10.99 -3.86 3.67
C THR A 126 9.62 -4.53 3.62
N ILE A 127 8.56 -3.75 3.49
CA ILE A 127 7.19 -4.28 3.40
C ILE A 127 6.67 -3.97 2.00
N TYR A 128 6.71 -4.94 1.10
CA TYR A 128 5.97 -4.82 -0.16
C TYR A 128 4.48 -5.01 0.12
N CYS A 129 3.65 -4.01 -0.16
CA CYS A 129 2.22 -4.12 0.04
C CYS A 129 1.46 -3.65 -1.19
N ALA A 130 0.48 -4.47 -1.58
CA ALA A 130 -0.48 -4.33 -2.67
C ALA A 130 0.05 -4.66 -4.08
N MET A 131 -0.08 -5.94 -4.42
CA MET A 131 -0.25 -6.39 -5.80
C MET A 131 -1.74 -6.33 -6.14
N ARG A 132 -2.11 -5.51 -7.13
CA ARG A 132 -3.43 -5.60 -7.76
C ARG A 132 -3.24 -6.08 -9.18
N ALA A 133 -3.87 -7.20 -9.51
CA ALA A 133 -4.11 -7.54 -10.90
C ALA A 133 -5.16 -6.55 -11.44
N CYS A 134 -4.78 -5.70 -12.37
CA CYS A 134 -5.72 -4.89 -13.14
C CYS A 134 -6.41 -5.83 -14.13
N ALA A 135 -7.50 -6.49 -13.72
CA ALA A 135 -8.34 -7.19 -14.68
C ALA A 135 -9.13 -6.14 -15.49
N PRO A 136 -9.17 -6.21 -16.83
CA PRO A 136 -9.80 -5.18 -17.67
C PRO A 136 -11.34 -5.08 -17.57
N SER A 137 -12.00 -5.74 -16.61
CA SER A 137 -13.47 -5.87 -16.60
C SER A 137 -14.15 -5.91 -15.22
N TRP A 138 -13.59 -5.31 -14.18
CA TRP A 138 -14.29 -5.19 -12.89
C TRP A 138 -14.79 -3.77 -12.66
N GLY A 139 -16.12 -3.61 -12.54
CA GLY A 139 -16.80 -2.35 -12.25
C GLY A 139 -16.47 -1.75 -10.87
N PRO A 140 -17.11 -0.64 -10.46
CA PRO A 140 -16.73 0.11 -9.28
C PRO A 140 -16.80 -0.71 -8.00
N ILE A 141 -15.88 -0.41 -7.08
CA ILE A 141 -15.63 -1.12 -5.82
C ILE A 141 -16.87 -1.02 -4.93
N SER A 142 -17.54 -2.14 -4.64
CA SER A 142 -18.55 -2.20 -3.58
C SER A 142 -17.88 -2.44 -2.22
N SER A 143 -18.26 -1.66 -1.21
CA SER A 143 -17.64 -1.56 0.12
C SER A 143 -17.84 -2.77 1.06
N LYS A 144 -18.00 -3.99 0.54
CA LYS A 144 -18.22 -5.18 1.39
C LYS A 144 -17.27 -6.31 1.03
N SER A 145 -16.20 -6.45 1.82
CA SER A 145 -15.44 -7.70 1.90
C SER A 145 -14.95 -7.97 3.32
N THR A 146 -15.87 -8.28 4.22
CA THR A 146 -15.59 -9.19 5.34
C THR A 146 -15.90 -10.60 4.87
N GLY A 147 -14.86 -11.38 4.59
CA GLY A 147 -14.99 -12.78 4.21
C GLY A 147 -13.62 -13.44 4.21
N ALA A 148 -13.23 -13.99 5.35
CA ALA A 148 -12.06 -14.84 5.49
C ALA A 148 -12.10 -15.96 4.44
N ALA A 149 -11.09 -16.00 3.57
CA ALA A 149 -10.96 -17.02 2.53
C ALA A 149 -10.46 -18.33 3.15
N THR A 150 -11.36 -19.21 3.56
CA THR A 150 -11.07 -20.65 3.65
C THR A 150 -11.21 -21.27 2.25
N SER A 151 -10.07 -21.55 1.62
CA SER A 151 -9.97 -22.42 0.43
C SER A 151 -10.24 -23.88 0.84
N PRO A 152 -10.88 -24.74 0.01
CA PRO A 152 -10.07 -25.49 -0.97
C PRO A 152 -10.78 -25.84 -2.29
N ARG A 153 -9.95 -25.96 -3.34
CA ARG A 153 -10.20 -26.54 -4.68
C ARG A 153 -10.95 -25.66 -5.68
N LEU A 154 -10.21 -25.22 -6.68
CA LEU A 154 -10.52 -25.48 -8.08
C LEU A 154 -9.22 -25.39 -8.88
N ARG A 155 -8.64 -26.56 -9.20
CA ARG A 155 -7.73 -26.69 -10.34
C ARG A 155 -8.58 -26.44 -11.58
N LYS A 156 -8.31 -25.35 -12.30
CA LYS A 156 -8.58 -25.27 -13.74
C LYS A 156 -7.33 -24.71 -14.38
N SER A 157 -6.69 -25.57 -15.18
CA SER A 157 -5.59 -25.25 -16.06
C SER A 157 -6.00 -24.11 -17.01
N CYS A 158 -5.30 -22.99 -16.95
CA CYS A 158 -5.31 -22.02 -18.05
C CYS A 158 -4.35 -22.53 -19.12
N VAL A 159 -4.90 -23.08 -20.20
CA VAL A 159 -4.17 -23.25 -21.47
C VAL A 159 -4.24 -21.90 -22.18
N PRO A 160 -3.11 -21.27 -22.57
CA PRO A 160 -3.14 -20.02 -23.32
C PRO A 160 -3.67 -20.30 -24.74
N PRO A 161 -4.47 -19.38 -25.34
CA PRO A 161 -4.87 -19.51 -26.72
C PRO A 161 -3.65 -19.34 -27.63
N THR A 162 -3.50 -20.26 -28.57
CA THR A 162 -2.49 -20.25 -29.63
C THR A 162 -2.61 -18.98 -30.47
N CYS A 163 -1.48 -18.27 -30.68
CA CYS A 163 -1.34 -17.28 -31.74
C CYS A 163 -1.69 -17.91 -33.10
N ARG A 164 -2.48 -17.18 -33.89
CA ARG A 164 -2.60 -17.35 -35.33
C ARG A 164 -1.93 -16.17 -36.01
#